data_AF-A0AAW2VFW2-F1
#
_entry.id   AF-A0AAW2VFW2-F1
#
_cell.length_a   1.000
_cell.length_b   1.000
_cell.length_c   1.000
_cell.angle_alpha   90.00
_cell.angle_beta   90.00
_cell.angle_gamma   90.00
#
_symmetry.space_group_name_H-M   'P 1'
#
loop_
_entity.id
_entity.type
_entity.pdbx_description
1 polymer ?
#
loop_
_entity_poly.entity_id
_entity_poly.type
_entity_poly.pdbx_seq_one_letter_code
_entity_poly.pdbx_strand_id
1 'polypeptide(L)'
;METHQQLLKILEALNRVSRGLRRIQDSPDSDLSAIKASDELRTASGLILSGDPLLVSLSQHLSQLADSVQDLHSTKPAQGLISFVTRRVRSHEVSRLAAEIESELDALIDRENVSNLTNNLAGMRCNFQASAVTSEEDQLFDQMSVLQERLSRGFDIDLQDLLLKSGIFTELEWVLCNPLFSKRVREKAAISMKELVLFNKDVFVGSVLMGGSVKALFSMGSLCSLQVLSSLIKAIKSPLVDEMESCGGILKIVGHLSSEDMETRAMAVECVMEIGYFGGKKRWNR
;
A
#
# COMPACT_ATOMS: atom_id res chain seq x y z
N MET A 1 -7.01 -13.45 -15.28
CA MET A 1 -7.83 -14.44 -14.55
C MET A 1 -7.06 -15.73 -14.24
N GLU A 2 -6.31 -16.31 -15.19
CA GLU A 2 -5.52 -17.54 -14.94
C GLU A 2 -4.42 -17.37 -13.86
N THR A 3 -3.70 -16.24 -13.88
CA THR A 3 -2.63 -15.92 -12.92
C THR A 3 -3.10 -15.85 -11.47
N HIS A 4 -4.31 -15.32 -11.22
CA HIS A 4 -4.84 -15.11 -9.88
C HIS A 4 -5.26 -16.42 -9.20
N GLN A 5 -5.89 -17.31 -9.97
CA GLN A 5 -6.31 -18.64 -9.52
C GLN A 5 -5.11 -19.59 -9.34
N GLN A 6 -4.05 -19.33 -10.07
CA GLN A 6 -2.77 -20.01 -9.96
C GLN A 6 -1.97 -19.56 -8.73
N LEU A 7 -1.95 -18.26 -8.42
CA LEU A 7 -1.34 -17.70 -7.21
C LEU A 7 -2.01 -18.24 -5.93
N LEU A 8 -3.33 -18.40 -5.94
CA LEU A 8 -4.09 -19.04 -4.86
C LEU A 8 -3.66 -20.50 -4.62
N LYS A 9 -3.42 -21.29 -5.67
CA LYS A 9 -2.92 -22.67 -5.53
C LYS A 9 -1.53 -22.72 -4.88
N ILE A 10 -0.66 -21.76 -5.21
CA ILE A 10 0.66 -21.64 -4.61
C ILE A 10 0.55 -21.27 -3.13
N LEU A 11 -0.28 -20.28 -2.79
CA LEU A 11 -0.52 -19.86 -1.40
C LEU A 11 -1.15 -20.99 -0.56
N GLU A 12 -2.07 -21.78 -1.14
CA GLU A 12 -2.63 -22.97 -0.48
C GLU A 12 -1.58 -24.04 -0.23
N ALA A 13 -0.72 -24.33 -1.21
CA ALA A 13 0.38 -25.28 -1.06
C ALA A 13 1.37 -24.82 0.01
N LEU A 14 1.72 -23.53 0.02
CA LEU A 14 2.63 -22.92 0.99
C LEU A 14 2.05 -22.95 2.42
N ASN A 15 0.75 -22.70 2.55
CA ASN A 15 0.04 -22.81 3.82
C ASN A 15 -0.01 -24.26 4.34
N ARG A 16 -0.14 -25.25 3.45
CA ARG A 16 -0.04 -26.68 3.82
C ARG A 16 1.36 -27.06 4.29
N VAL A 17 2.41 -26.58 3.62
CA VAL A 17 3.81 -26.77 4.03
C VAL A 17 4.08 -26.12 5.39
N SER A 18 3.65 -24.87 5.59
CA SER A 18 3.78 -24.15 6.86
C SER A 18 3.06 -24.87 8.02
N ARG A 19 1.86 -25.39 7.79
CA ARG A 19 1.13 -26.20 8.79
C ARG A 19 1.80 -27.54 9.09
N GLY A 20 2.41 -28.17 8.08
CA GLY A 20 3.25 -29.36 8.26
C GLY A 20 4.44 -29.08 9.17
N LEU A 21 5.16 -28.00 8.90
CA LEU A 21 6.31 -27.50 9.69
C LEU A 21 5.95 -27.21 11.15
N ARG A 22 4.76 -26.63 11.42
CA ARG A 22 4.30 -26.39 12.80
C ARG A 22 3.96 -27.68 13.56
N ARG A 23 3.41 -28.71 12.90
CA ARG A 23 3.07 -29.99 13.57
C ARG A 23 4.28 -30.86 13.93
N ILE A 24 5.44 -30.58 13.35
CA ILE A 24 6.70 -31.28 13.63
C ILE A 24 7.26 -30.96 15.02
N GLN A 25 6.87 -29.82 15.63
CA GLN A 25 7.22 -29.56 17.04
C GLN A 25 6.52 -30.53 18.00
N ASP A 26 5.43 -31.19 17.59
CA ASP A 26 4.56 -31.95 18.49
C ASP A 26 4.52 -33.48 18.23
N SER A 27 4.91 -33.99 17.05
CA SER A 27 4.86 -35.44 16.76
C SER A 27 5.73 -35.91 15.57
N PRO A 28 6.42 -37.07 15.67
CA PRO A 28 7.30 -37.64 14.64
C PRO A 28 6.56 -38.26 13.43
N ASP A 29 5.24 -38.43 13.47
CA ASP A 29 4.44 -38.92 12.32
C ASP A 29 4.18 -37.82 11.26
N SER A 30 4.63 -36.58 11.54
CA SER A 30 4.42 -35.39 10.69
C SER A 30 5.41 -35.25 9.52
N ASP A 31 6.50 -36.05 9.50
CA ASP A 31 7.59 -35.92 8.53
C ASP A 31 7.18 -36.27 7.09
N LEU A 32 6.41 -37.35 6.90
CA LEU A 32 5.92 -37.78 5.57
C LEU A 32 4.91 -36.79 4.95
N SER A 33 4.11 -36.14 5.79
CA SER A 33 3.14 -35.11 5.38
C SER A 33 3.83 -33.86 4.86
N ALA A 34 4.90 -33.40 5.53
CA ALA A 34 5.62 -32.19 5.16
C ALA A 34 6.43 -32.38 3.86
N ILE A 35 7.06 -33.54 3.68
CA ILE A 35 7.81 -33.89 2.46
C ILE A 35 6.86 -33.94 1.25
N LYS A 36 5.70 -34.60 1.38
CA LYS A 36 4.70 -34.64 0.31
C LYS A 36 4.17 -33.26 -0.06
N ALA A 37 3.91 -32.41 0.93
CA ALA A 37 3.47 -31.03 0.69
C ALA A 37 4.57 -30.18 0.01
N SER A 38 5.84 -30.45 0.30
CA SER A 38 7.00 -29.80 -0.31
C SER A 38 7.13 -30.16 -1.81
N ASP A 39 6.97 -31.44 -2.16
CA ASP A 39 6.97 -31.90 -3.55
C ASP A 39 5.76 -31.35 -4.35
N GLU A 40 4.59 -31.22 -3.72
CA GLU A 40 3.41 -30.55 -4.30
C GLU A 40 3.69 -29.06 -4.56
N LEU A 41 4.35 -28.35 -3.64
CA LEU A 41 4.75 -26.95 -3.79
C LEU A 41 5.75 -26.78 -4.95
N ARG A 42 6.76 -27.66 -5.06
CA ARG A 42 7.75 -27.66 -6.15
C ARG A 42 7.09 -27.89 -7.52
N THR A 43 6.12 -28.80 -7.58
CA THR A 43 5.39 -29.09 -8.83
C THR A 43 4.50 -27.91 -9.23
N ALA A 44 3.85 -27.27 -8.25
CA ALA A 44 3.04 -26.08 -8.49
C ALA A 44 3.87 -24.86 -8.90
N SER A 45 5.04 -24.64 -8.29
CA SER A 45 5.92 -23.51 -8.60
C SER A 45 6.52 -23.64 -10.01
N GLY A 46 6.96 -24.84 -10.40
CA GLY A 46 7.60 -25.09 -11.70
C GLY A 46 6.66 -24.97 -12.91
N LEU A 47 5.37 -25.25 -12.73
CA LEU A 47 4.39 -25.23 -13.83
C LEU A 47 3.76 -23.85 -14.09
N ILE A 48 3.83 -22.92 -13.13
CA ILE A 48 2.98 -21.73 -13.10
C ILE A 48 3.76 -20.42 -13.28
N LEU A 49 5.05 -20.41 -12.93
CA LEU A 49 5.79 -19.18 -12.67
C LEU A 49 6.85 -18.80 -13.74
N SER A 50 6.96 -19.56 -14.84
CA SER A 50 8.04 -19.39 -15.83
C SER A 50 7.89 -18.18 -16.78
N GLY A 51 6.76 -17.46 -16.73
CA GLY A 51 6.42 -16.40 -17.68
C GLY A 51 6.75 -14.96 -17.25
N ASP A 52 6.86 -14.68 -15.95
CA ASP A 52 7.16 -13.33 -15.43
C ASP A 52 8.50 -13.38 -14.66
N PRO A 53 9.48 -12.50 -14.95
CA PRO A 53 10.77 -12.45 -14.25
C PRO A 53 10.67 -12.44 -12.71
N LEU A 54 9.63 -11.82 -12.14
CA LEU A 54 9.41 -11.77 -10.69
C LEU A 54 8.88 -13.10 -10.15
N LEU A 55 8.06 -13.80 -10.94
CA LEU A 55 7.53 -15.11 -10.59
C LEU A 55 8.62 -16.19 -10.68
N VAL A 56 9.60 -16.03 -11.59
CA VAL A 56 10.77 -16.91 -11.68
C VAL A 56 11.59 -16.85 -10.38
N SER A 57 11.83 -15.65 -9.82
CA SER A 57 12.52 -15.48 -8.52
C SER A 57 11.78 -16.20 -7.40
N LEU A 58 10.47 -15.97 -7.29
CA LEU A 58 9.60 -16.64 -6.33
C LEU A 58 9.63 -18.16 -6.47
N SER A 59 9.61 -18.67 -7.71
CA SER A 59 9.69 -20.10 -7.98
C SER A 59 10.99 -20.73 -7.50
N GLN A 60 12.09 -19.98 -7.62
CA GLN A 60 13.42 -20.39 -7.22
C GLN A 60 13.55 -20.40 -5.69
N HIS A 61 13.07 -19.35 -5.00
CA HIS A 61 13.05 -19.30 -3.54
C HIS A 61 12.14 -20.39 -2.95
N LEU A 62 10.97 -20.66 -3.56
CA LEU A 62 10.08 -21.75 -3.15
C LEU A 62 10.73 -23.13 -3.32
N SER A 63 11.48 -23.32 -4.41
CA SER A 63 12.21 -24.57 -4.65
C SER A 63 13.37 -24.74 -3.65
N GLN A 64 14.11 -23.66 -3.36
CA GLN A 64 15.17 -23.67 -2.34
C GLN A 64 14.64 -23.91 -0.93
N LEU A 65 13.47 -23.35 -0.61
CA LEU A 65 12.77 -23.62 0.65
C LEU A 65 12.37 -25.10 0.74
N ALA A 66 11.82 -25.65 -0.35
CA ALA A 66 11.45 -27.06 -0.43
C ALA A 66 12.65 -27.99 -0.23
N ASP A 67 13.79 -27.68 -0.87
CA ASP A 67 15.05 -28.41 -0.73
C ASP A 67 15.59 -28.32 0.71
N SER A 68 15.60 -27.12 1.29
CA SER A 68 16.09 -26.87 2.65
C SER A 68 15.27 -27.60 3.72
N VAL A 69 13.94 -27.65 3.54
CA VAL A 69 13.03 -28.42 4.40
C VAL A 69 13.29 -29.92 4.23
N GLN A 70 13.44 -30.41 3.01
CA GLN A 70 13.74 -31.82 2.72
C GLN A 70 15.10 -32.25 3.31
N ASP A 71 16.10 -31.38 3.27
CA ASP A 71 17.43 -31.60 3.87
C ASP A 71 17.42 -31.56 5.40
N LEU A 72 16.53 -30.77 6.00
CA LEU A 72 16.26 -30.81 7.44
C LEU A 72 15.63 -32.15 7.84
N HIS A 73 14.75 -32.71 7.00
CA HIS A 73 14.10 -34.00 7.23
C HIS A 73 15.00 -35.22 6.97
N SER A 74 15.95 -35.14 6.04
CA SER A 74 16.81 -36.27 5.65
C SER A 74 17.95 -36.53 6.65
N THR A 75 18.34 -35.53 7.45
CA THR A 75 19.34 -35.69 8.50
C THR A 75 18.78 -36.39 9.74
N LYS A 76 19.14 -37.67 9.93
CA LYS A 76 18.90 -38.42 11.18
C LYS A 76 19.39 -37.61 12.40
N PRO A 77 18.75 -37.72 13.58
CA PRO A 77 19.15 -37.02 14.79
C PRO A 77 20.47 -37.61 15.32
N ALA A 78 21.60 -37.17 14.77
CA ALA A 78 22.90 -37.45 15.36
C ALA A 78 23.02 -36.60 16.63
N GLN A 79 23.30 -37.22 17.78
CA GLN A 79 23.47 -36.53 19.06
C GLN A 79 24.83 -35.81 19.08
N GLY A 80 24.84 -34.47 19.04
CA GLY A 80 26.07 -33.67 19.16
C GLY A 80 25.85 -32.16 19.08
N LEU A 81 26.80 -31.38 19.60
CA LEU A 81 26.77 -29.91 19.52
C LEU A 81 26.79 -29.40 18.07
N ILE A 82 27.48 -30.11 17.17
CA ILE A 82 27.54 -29.79 15.75
C ILE A 82 26.16 -29.96 15.10
N SER A 83 25.43 -31.03 15.39
CA SER A 83 24.09 -31.24 14.82
C SER A 83 23.06 -30.23 15.34
N PHE A 84 23.21 -29.74 16.59
CA PHE A 84 22.40 -28.65 17.12
C PHE A 84 22.67 -27.31 16.40
N VAL A 85 23.94 -26.98 16.16
CA VAL A 85 24.33 -25.77 15.41
C VAL A 85 23.88 -25.88 13.95
N THR A 86 24.11 -27.01 13.28
CA THR A 86 23.65 -27.24 11.90
C THR A 86 22.13 -27.17 11.79
N ARG A 87 21.37 -27.69 12.77
CA ARG A 87 19.90 -27.58 12.81
C ARG A 87 19.43 -26.13 13.02
N ARG A 88 20.10 -25.35 13.86
CA ARG A 88 19.79 -23.91 14.03
C ARG A 88 20.14 -23.08 12.81
N VAL A 89 21.28 -23.33 12.17
CA VAL A 89 21.68 -22.64 10.93
C VAL A 89 20.70 -22.94 9.81
N ARG A 90 20.27 -24.20 9.65
CA ARG A 90 19.25 -24.57 8.67
C ARG A 90 17.86 -24.04 9.00
N SER A 91 17.48 -24.01 10.28
CA SER A 91 16.23 -23.36 10.70
C SER A 91 16.25 -21.85 10.43
N HIS A 92 17.41 -21.21 10.55
CA HIS A 92 17.62 -19.81 10.19
C HIS A 92 17.54 -19.62 8.67
N GLU A 93 18.10 -20.54 7.87
CA GLU A 93 18.02 -20.52 6.42
C GLU A 93 16.58 -20.67 5.91
N VAL A 94 15.80 -21.59 6.49
CA VAL A 94 14.35 -21.71 6.23
C VAL A 94 13.60 -20.44 6.61
N SER A 95 13.93 -19.84 7.76
CA SER A 95 13.29 -18.59 8.20
C SER A 95 13.66 -17.42 7.29
N ARG A 96 14.90 -17.35 6.80
CA ARG A 96 15.37 -16.36 5.84
C ARG A 96 14.63 -16.50 4.51
N LEU A 97 14.60 -17.71 3.94
CA LEU A 97 13.89 -17.99 2.69
C LEU A 97 12.40 -17.70 2.81
N ALA A 98 11.77 -18.04 3.95
CA ALA A 98 10.38 -17.72 4.20
C ALA A 98 10.13 -16.20 4.23
N ALA A 99 11.03 -15.43 4.84
CA ALA A 99 10.95 -13.96 4.85
C ALA A 99 11.17 -13.35 3.46
N GLU A 100 12.09 -13.90 2.66
CA GLU A 100 12.31 -13.49 1.26
C GLU A 100 11.06 -13.75 0.42
N ILE A 101 10.44 -14.93 0.56
CA ILE A 101 9.18 -15.27 -0.13
C ILE A 101 8.03 -14.37 0.31
N GLU A 102 7.90 -14.08 1.60
CA GLU A 102 6.88 -13.17 2.13
C GLU A 102 7.04 -11.76 1.54
N SER A 103 8.27 -11.25 1.50
CA SER A 103 8.59 -9.96 0.87
C SER A 103 8.26 -9.93 -0.62
N GLU A 104 8.55 -11.00 -1.36
CA GLU A 104 8.21 -11.09 -2.79
C GLU A 104 6.70 -11.17 -3.03
N LEU A 105 5.97 -11.88 -2.17
CA LEU A 105 4.51 -11.95 -2.24
C LEU A 105 3.88 -10.59 -1.94
N ASP A 106 4.36 -9.88 -0.93
CA ASP A 106 3.89 -8.52 -0.62
C ASP A 106 4.15 -7.57 -1.79
N ALA A 107 5.32 -7.63 -2.42
CA ALA A 107 5.63 -6.82 -3.61
C ALA A 107 4.70 -7.14 -4.81
N LEU A 108 4.33 -8.41 -4.99
CA LEU A 108 3.37 -8.82 -6.02
C LEU A 108 1.95 -8.32 -5.73
N ILE A 109 1.52 -8.41 -4.47
CA ILE A 109 0.23 -7.88 -4.01
C ILE A 109 0.18 -6.36 -4.23
N ASP A 110 1.25 -5.66 -3.87
CA ASP A 110 1.39 -4.22 -4.08
C ASP A 110 1.29 -3.86 -5.57
N ARG A 111 2.01 -4.59 -6.43
CA ARG A 111 1.96 -4.42 -7.89
C ARG A 111 0.55 -4.60 -8.43
N GLU A 112 -0.15 -5.65 -8.02
CA GLU A 112 -1.50 -5.93 -8.47
C GLU A 112 -2.50 -4.87 -7.98
N ASN A 113 -2.41 -4.47 -6.71
CA ASN A 113 -3.28 -3.45 -6.12
C ASN A 113 -3.12 -2.09 -6.81
N VAL A 114 -1.88 -1.63 -7.00
CA VAL A 114 -1.59 -0.35 -7.66
C VAL A 114 -1.98 -0.40 -9.14
N SER A 115 -1.65 -1.50 -9.83
CA SER A 115 -2.00 -1.70 -11.24
C SER A 115 -3.51 -1.69 -11.45
N ASN A 116 -4.26 -2.47 -10.66
CA ASN A 116 -5.71 -2.55 -10.78
C ASN A 116 -6.39 -1.22 -10.49
N LEU A 117 -5.97 -0.49 -9.45
CA LEU A 117 -6.50 0.83 -9.16
C LEU A 117 -6.21 1.82 -10.31
N THR A 118 -4.97 1.86 -10.78
CA THR A 118 -4.56 2.78 -11.87
C THR A 118 -5.29 2.45 -13.18
N ASN A 119 -5.39 1.18 -13.54
CA ASN A 119 -6.08 0.75 -14.76
C ASN A 119 -7.58 1.02 -14.71
N ASN A 120 -8.22 0.82 -13.55
CA ASN A 120 -9.63 1.14 -13.36
C ASN A 120 -9.86 2.65 -13.52
N LEU A 121 -9.02 3.48 -12.89
CA LEU A 121 -9.11 4.94 -13.01
C LEU A 121 -8.87 5.41 -14.44
N ALA A 122 -7.84 4.90 -15.12
CA ALA A 122 -7.57 5.20 -16.52
C ALA A 122 -8.70 4.73 -17.44
N GLY A 123 -9.29 3.56 -17.17
CA GLY A 123 -10.44 3.02 -17.90
C GLY A 123 -11.67 3.93 -17.77
N MET A 124 -11.98 4.38 -16.55
CA MET A 124 -13.07 5.33 -16.30
C MET A 124 -12.81 6.67 -17.00
N ARG A 125 -11.56 7.15 -16.98
CA ARG A 125 -11.18 8.40 -17.65
C ARG A 125 -11.44 8.36 -19.17
N CYS A 126 -11.24 7.20 -19.80
CA CYS A 126 -11.47 6.99 -21.23
C CYS A 126 -12.95 6.74 -21.59
N ASN A 127 -13.72 6.09 -20.71
CA ASN A 127 -15.08 5.62 -21.01
C ASN A 127 -16.17 6.35 -20.22
N PHE A 128 -15.87 7.49 -19.61
CA PHE A 128 -16.73 8.11 -18.60
C PHE A 128 -18.16 8.38 -19.11
N GLN A 129 -19.11 7.54 -18.70
CA GLN A 129 -20.55 7.73 -18.89
C GLN A 129 -21.22 7.89 -17.52
N ALA A 130 -21.94 9.01 -17.34
CA ALA A 130 -22.52 9.41 -16.05
C ALA A 130 -23.58 8.45 -15.48
N SER A 131 -24.01 7.41 -16.22
CA SER A 131 -25.11 6.52 -15.82
C SER A 131 -24.68 5.19 -15.17
N ALA A 132 -23.40 4.82 -15.17
CA ALA A 132 -22.88 3.58 -14.57
C ALA A 132 -22.12 3.77 -13.23
N VAL A 133 -22.11 5.01 -12.73
CA VAL A 133 -21.13 5.52 -11.74
C VAL A 133 -21.16 4.82 -10.38
N THR A 134 -22.30 4.34 -9.90
CA THR A 134 -22.42 3.93 -8.48
C THR A 134 -21.71 2.63 -8.13
N SER A 135 -21.80 1.58 -8.97
CA SER A 135 -21.15 0.29 -8.69
C SER A 135 -19.63 0.37 -8.85
N GLU A 136 -19.17 1.20 -9.78
CA GLU A 136 -17.76 1.42 -10.08
C GLU A 136 -17.08 2.25 -8.98
N GLU A 137 -17.80 3.20 -8.38
CA GLU A 137 -17.33 4.00 -7.26
C GLU A 137 -17.08 3.20 -5.98
N ASP A 138 -17.90 2.17 -5.70
CA ASP A 138 -17.68 1.30 -4.55
C ASP A 138 -16.38 0.50 -4.71
N GLN A 139 -16.13 -0.04 -5.90
CA GLN A 139 -14.88 -0.74 -6.20
C GLN A 139 -13.66 0.18 -6.03
N LEU A 140 -13.75 1.43 -6.52
CA LEU A 140 -12.69 2.42 -6.34
C LEU A 140 -12.45 2.74 -4.87
N PHE A 141 -13.52 2.89 -4.09
CA PHE A 141 -13.43 3.16 -2.66
C PHE A 141 -12.67 2.05 -1.92
N ASP A 142 -12.95 0.80 -2.26
CA ASP A 142 -12.29 -0.36 -1.65
C ASP A 142 -10.82 -0.44 -2.07
N GLN A 143 -10.52 -0.27 -3.36
CA GLN A 143 -9.14 -0.26 -3.86
C GLN A 143 -8.30 0.86 -3.23
N MET A 144 -8.87 2.06 -3.07
CA MET A 144 -8.21 3.15 -2.34
C MET A 144 -8.03 2.83 -0.85
N SER A 145 -8.95 2.08 -0.23
CA SER A 145 -8.80 1.63 1.16
C SER A 145 -7.63 0.68 1.32
N VAL A 146 -7.48 -0.28 0.40
CA VAL A 146 -6.35 -1.22 0.38
C VAL A 146 -5.02 -0.46 0.21
N LEU A 147 -4.98 0.52 -0.70
CA LEU A 147 -3.80 1.35 -0.88
C LEU A 147 -3.45 2.14 0.39
N GLN A 148 -4.44 2.77 1.03
CA GLN A 148 -4.23 3.52 2.28
C GLN A 148 -3.70 2.62 3.40
N GLU A 149 -4.27 1.43 3.56
CA GLU A 149 -3.79 0.45 4.53
C GLU A 149 -2.33 0.08 4.24
N ARG A 150 -2.00 -0.18 2.97
CA ARG A 150 -0.63 -0.52 2.59
C ARG A 150 0.38 0.59 2.86
N LEU A 151 0.02 1.85 2.58
CA LEU A 151 0.87 3.02 2.84
C LEU A 151 1.10 3.22 4.35
N SER A 152 0.11 2.87 5.19
CA SER A 152 0.21 2.99 6.65
C SER A 152 1.22 2.02 7.29
N ARG A 153 1.62 0.96 6.58
CA ARG A 153 2.60 -0.04 7.06
C ARG A 153 4.04 0.47 7.10
N GLY A 154 4.30 1.66 6.54
CA GLY A 154 5.62 2.30 6.55
C GLY A 154 6.26 2.37 5.16
N PHE A 155 7.37 3.10 5.10
CA PHE A 155 8.08 3.39 3.85
C PHE A 155 8.73 2.14 3.25
N ASP A 156 8.58 2.01 1.93
CA ASP A 156 9.09 0.91 1.11
C ASP A 156 9.56 1.48 -0.24
N ILE A 157 10.81 1.18 -0.60
CA ILE A 157 11.45 1.74 -1.79
C ILE A 157 10.91 1.13 -3.09
N ASP A 158 10.55 -0.14 -3.07
CA ASP A 158 10.03 -0.85 -4.25
C ASP A 158 8.59 -0.43 -4.51
N LEU A 159 7.79 -0.27 -3.44
CA LEU A 159 6.47 0.33 -3.53
C LEU A 159 6.56 1.78 -4.02
N GLN A 160 7.53 2.57 -3.56
CA GLN A 160 7.71 3.95 -4.06
C GLN A 160 7.94 3.98 -5.58
N ASP A 161 8.86 3.16 -6.07
CA ASP A 161 9.15 3.08 -7.51
C ASP A 161 7.91 2.64 -8.31
N LEU A 162 7.16 1.67 -7.79
CA LEU A 162 5.89 1.21 -8.37
C LEU A 162 4.84 2.32 -8.44
N LEU A 163 4.64 3.08 -7.35
CA LEU A 163 3.68 4.19 -7.28
C LEU A 163 4.04 5.32 -8.27
N LEU A 164 5.33 5.58 -8.47
CA LEU A 164 5.78 6.59 -9.43
C LEU A 164 5.58 6.13 -10.86
N LYS A 165 5.92 4.87 -11.17
CA LYS A 165 5.75 4.29 -12.51
C LYS A 165 4.29 4.18 -12.92
N SER A 166 3.39 3.91 -11.99
CA SER A 166 1.95 3.84 -12.28
C SER A 166 1.32 5.21 -12.51
N GLY A 167 1.91 6.29 -11.99
CA GLY A 167 1.32 7.62 -12.07
C GLY A 167 0.05 7.77 -11.22
N ILE A 168 -0.13 6.91 -10.21
CA ILE A 168 -1.36 6.83 -9.39
C ILE A 168 -1.74 8.18 -8.75
N PHE A 169 -0.76 9.01 -8.39
CA PHE A 169 -1.03 10.32 -7.81
C PHE A 169 -1.87 11.20 -8.77
N THR A 170 -1.53 11.21 -10.05
CA THR A 170 -2.24 11.98 -11.08
C THR A 170 -3.68 11.48 -11.27
N GLU A 171 -3.89 10.18 -11.17
CA GLU A 171 -5.21 9.58 -11.29
C GLU A 171 -6.08 9.89 -10.07
N LEU A 172 -5.51 9.83 -8.85
CA LEU A 172 -6.20 10.25 -7.63
C LEU A 172 -6.53 11.76 -7.65
N GLU A 173 -5.61 12.59 -8.15
CA GLU A 173 -5.86 14.02 -8.34
C GLU A 173 -7.03 14.26 -9.30
N TRP A 174 -7.09 13.52 -10.41
CA TRP A 174 -8.20 13.61 -11.35
C TRP A 174 -9.54 13.29 -10.68
N VAL A 175 -9.61 12.23 -9.87
CA VAL A 175 -10.81 11.90 -9.08
C VAL A 175 -11.17 13.04 -8.13
N LEU A 176 -10.22 13.54 -7.36
CA LEU A 176 -10.43 14.61 -6.39
C LEU A 176 -10.96 15.90 -7.06
N CYS A 177 -10.40 16.27 -8.20
CA CYS A 177 -10.74 17.49 -8.93
C CYS A 177 -12.05 17.38 -9.73
N ASN A 178 -12.51 16.17 -10.05
CA ASN A 178 -13.68 15.97 -10.90
C ASN A 178 -14.98 15.89 -10.05
N PRO A 179 -15.91 16.85 -10.21
CA PRO A 179 -17.15 16.89 -9.43
C PRO A 179 -18.16 15.81 -9.82
N LEU A 180 -17.92 15.04 -10.88
CA LEU A 180 -18.79 13.95 -11.31
C LEU A 180 -18.71 12.75 -10.35
N PHE A 181 -17.60 12.60 -9.62
CA PHE A 181 -17.48 11.62 -8.56
C PHE A 181 -18.23 12.07 -7.31
N SER A 182 -18.82 11.11 -6.60
CA SER A 182 -19.47 11.36 -5.33
C SER A 182 -18.49 11.95 -4.32
N LYS A 183 -19.03 12.76 -3.40
CA LYS A 183 -18.26 13.39 -2.33
C LYS A 183 -17.42 12.36 -1.55
N ARG A 184 -17.99 11.19 -1.26
CA ARG A 184 -17.33 10.09 -0.55
C ARG A 184 -16.07 9.60 -1.27
N VAL A 185 -16.14 9.38 -2.58
CA VAL A 185 -15.01 8.90 -3.38
C VAL A 185 -13.94 9.98 -3.50
N ARG A 186 -14.34 11.24 -3.66
CA ARG A 186 -13.41 12.39 -3.70
C ARG A 186 -12.69 12.58 -2.36
N GLU A 187 -13.40 12.44 -1.24
CA GLU A 187 -12.80 12.45 0.11
C GLU A 187 -11.83 11.29 0.29
N LYS A 188 -12.18 10.10 -0.21
CA LYS A 188 -11.28 8.94 -0.16
C LYS A 188 -10.01 9.18 -0.98
N ALA A 189 -10.13 9.77 -2.18
CA ALA A 189 -8.98 10.17 -2.98
C ALA A 189 -8.10 11.19 -2.26
N ALA A 190 -8.70 12.21 -1.64
CA ALA A 190 -7.98 13.19 -0.81
C ALA A 190 -7.17 12.53 0.31
N ILE A 191 -7.77 11.56 1.02
CA ILE A 191 -7.06 10.81 2.06
C ILE A 191 -5.91 9.99 1.46
N SER A 192 -6.13 9.28 0.35
CA SER A 192 -5.07 8.51 -0.33
C SER A 192 -3.90 9.41 -0.73
N MET A 193 -4.17 10.59 -1.28
CA MET A 193 -3.14 11.56 -1.66
C MET A 193 -2.38 12.08 -0.43
N LYS A 194 -3.07 12.34 0.67
CA LYS A 194 -2.45 12.68 1.95
C LYS A 194 -1.52 11.55 2.42
N GLU A 195 -1.96 10.30 2.39
CA GLU A 195 -1.12 9.16 2.78
C GLU A 195 0.11 9.03 1.87
N LEU A 196 0.00 9.28 0.57
CA LEU A 196 1.15 9.30 -0.34
C LEU A 196 2.18 10.37 0.05
N VAL A 197 1.73 11.58 0.41
CA VAL A 197 2.61 12.66 0.88
C VAL A 197 3.29 12.30 2.20
N LEU A 198 2.58 11.63 3.11
CA LEU A 198 3.17 11.17 4.37
C LEU A 198 4.14 10.00 4.16
N PHE A 199 3.88 9.14 3.18
CA PHE A 199 4.74 8.03 2.79
C PHE A 199 6.09 8.53 2.26
N ASN A 200 6.11 9.52 1.37
CA ASN A 200 7.34 10.23 1.02
C ASN A 200 7.07 11.68 0.58
N LYS A 201 7.34 12.61 1.50
CA LYS A 201 7.12 14.04 1.30
C LYS A 201 7.92 14.58 0.10
N ASP A 202 9.19 14.21 -0.03
CA ASP A 202 10.11 14.84 -0.99
C ASP A 202 9.72 14.55 -2.44
N VAL A 203 8.95 13.49 -2.66
CA VAL A 203 8.47 13.10 -3.98
C VAL A 203 7.12 13.73 -4.32
N PHE A 204 6.15 13.71 -3.40
CA PHE A 204 4.77 14.09 -3.72
C PHE A 204 4.42 15.55 -3.44
N VAL A 205 5.25 16.30 -2.70
CA VAL A 205 5.00 17.74 -2.44
C VAL A 205 4.87 18.53 -3.74
N GLY A 206 5.74 18.30 -4.72
CA GLY A 206 5.69 19.00 -5.99
C GLY A 206 4.34 18.81 -6.70
N SER A 207 3.85 17.57 -6.74
CA SER A 207 2.57 17.22 -7.36
C SER A 207 1.38 17.87 -6.63
N VAL A 208 1.40 17.93 -5.29
CA VAL A 208 0.34 18.61 -4.52
C VAL A 208 0.30 20.11 -4.82
N LEU A 209 1.47 20.77 -4.84
CA LEU A 209 1.56 22.23 -4.94
C LEU A 209 1.32 22.73 -6.37
N MET A 210 1.74 21.97 -7.38
CA MET A 210 1.58 22.36 -8.79
C MET A 210 0.23 21.93 -9.38
N GLY A 211 -0.50 21.08 -8.67
CA GLY A 211 -1.75 20.48 -9.12
C GLY A 211 -3.01 21.29 -8.78
N GLY A 212 -4.18 20.73 -9.12
CA GLY A 212 -5.50 21.25 -8.75
C GLY A 212 -5.97 20.81 -7.35
N SER A 213 -5.20 19.95 -6.69
CA SER A 213 -5.53 19.29 -5.43
C SER A 213 -5.92 20.25 -4.32
N VAL A 214 -5.10 21.27 -4.06
CA VAL A 214 -5.32 22.24 -2.97
C VAL A 214 -6.63 23.01 -3.17
N LYS A 215 -6.86 23.50 -4.39
CA LYS A 215 -8.09 24.21 -4.77
C LYS A 215 -9.33 23.30 -4.68
N ALA A 216 -9.20 22.03 -5.05
CA ALA A 216 -10.29 21.06 -4.97
C ALA A 216 -10.69 20.79 -3.51
N LEU A 217 -9.72 20.61 -2.60
CA LEU A 217 -9.97 20.45 -1.17
C LEU A 217 -10.75 21.64 -0.60
N PHE A 218 -10.34 22.86 -0.92
CA PHE A 218 -11.08 24.06 -0.51
C PHE A 218 -12.49 24.17 -1.07
N SER A 219 -12.70 23.65 -2.28
CA SER A 219 -14.01 23.69 -2.92
C SER A 219 -14.97 22.66 -2.32
N MET A 220 -14.45 21.58 -1.74
CA MET A 220 -15.26 20.57 -1.05
C MET A 220 -15.77 21.05 0.30
N GLY A 221 -14.98 21.84 1.04
CA GLY A 221 -15.39 22.49 2.29
C GLY A 221 -15.98 21.52 3.33
N SER A 222 -15.58 20.26 3.30
CA SER A 222 -16.05 19.21 4.20
C SER A 222 -15.08 19.03 5.36
N LEU A 223 -15.58 18.45 6.46
CA LEU A 223 -14.75 18.06 7.60
C LEU A 223 -13.51 17.25 7.18
N CYS A 224 -13.70 16.25 6.30
CA CYS A 224 -12.62 15.43 5.77
C CYS A 224 -11.58 16.28 4.99
N SER A 225 -12.04 17.20 4.13
CA SER A 225 -11.13 18.08 3.39
C SER A 225 -10.29 18.97 4.31
N LEU A 226 -10.86 19.46 5.43
CA LEU A 226 -10.13 20.23 6.44
C LEU A 226 -9.10 19.37 7.19
N GLN A 227 -9.45 18.13 7.56
CA GLN A 227 -8.53 17.19 8.19
C GLN A 227 -7.33 16.84 7.27
N VAL A 228 -7.61 16.63 5.98
CA VAL A 228 -6.58 16.42 4.97
C VAL A 228 -5.69 17.66 4.85
N LEU A 229 -6.28 18.85 4.74
CA LEU A 229 -5.54 20.11 4.68
C LEU A 229 -4.64 20.29 5.91
N SER A 230 -5.15 20.10 7.12
CA SER A 230 -4.36 20.19 8.35
C SER A 230 -3.15 19.25 8.33
N SER A 231 -3.37 17.99 7.95
CA SER A 231 -2.30 17.00 7.82
C SER A 231 -1.25 17.41 6.79
N LEU A 232 -1.69 17.93 5.65
CA LEU A 232 -0.80 18.43 4.59
C LEU A 232 -0.06 19.70 5.03
N ILE A 233 -0.67 20.60 5.80
CA ILE A 233 0.01 21.80 6.33
C ILE A 233 1.14 21.37 7.27
N LYS A 234 0.88 20.44 8.18
CA LYS A 234 1.91 19.86 9.06
C LYS A 234 3.05 19.20 8.27
N ALA A 235 2.72 18.44 7.24
CA ALA A 235 3.70 17.72 6.43
C ALA A 235 4.52 18.67 5.54
N ILE A 236 3.87 19.49 4.73
CA ILE A 236 4.48 20.32 3.69
C ILE A 236 5.05 21.62 4.26
N LYS A 237 4.37 22.23 5.24
CA LYS A 237 4.71 23.49 5.93
C LYS A 237 4.54 24.72 5.01
N SER A 238 5.44 25.70 5.10
CA SER A 238 5.33 27.00 4.45
C SER A 238 4.98 26.95 2.95
N PRO A 239 5.55 26.05 2.12
CA PRO A 239 5.17 25.98 0.70
C PRO A 239 3.68 25.75 0.46
N LEU A 240 3.01 24.96 1.30
CA LEU A 240 1.57 24.77 1.19
C LEU A 240 0.81 26.00 1.65
N VAL A 241 1.26 26.68 2.72
CA VAL A 241 0.64 27.92 3.18
C VAL A 241 0.71 29.02 2.11
N ASP A 242 1.86 29.12 1.43
CA ASP A 242 2.06 30.06 0.31
C ASP A 242 1.07 29.76 -0.84
N GLU A 243 0.89 28.47 -1.18
CA GLU A 243 -0.08 28.04 -2.19
C GLU A 243 -1.54 28.32 -1.76
N MET A 244 -1.87 28.07 -0.49
CA MET A 244 -3.19 28.33 0.08
C MET A 244 -3.54 29.83 0.08
N GLU A 245 -2.56 30.71 0.29
CA GLU A 245 -2.74 32.15 0.14
C GLU A 245 -3.02 32.51 -1.32
N SER A 246 -2.24 31.97 -2.27
CA SER A 246 -2.36 32.29 -3.69
C SER A 246 -3.73 31.93 -4.28
N CYS A 247 -4.33 30.83 -3.83
CA CYS A 247 -5.64 30.36 -4.27
C CYS A 247 -6.81 30.91 -3.44
N GLY A 248 -6.56 31.79 -2.46
CA GLY A 248 -7.57 32.36 -1.58
C GLY A 248 -8.18 31.36 -0.58
N GLY A 249 -7.53 30.21 -0.37
CA GLY A 249 -8.00 29.14 0.51
C GLY A 249 -8.06 29.52 1.98
N ILE A 250 -7.18 30.43 2.43
CA ILE A 250 -7.16 30.90 3.83
C ILE A 250 -8.51 31.54 4.23
N LEU A 251 -9.07 32.39 3.36
CA LEU A 251 -10.36 33.04 3.63
C LEU A 251 -11.51 32.02 3.71
N LYS A 252 -11.43 30.94 2.92
CA LYS A 252 -12.43 29.86 2.98
C LYS A 252 -12.37 29.11 4.31
N ILE A 253 -11.18 28.79 4.82
CA ILE A 253 -11.02 28.18 6.15
C ILE A 253 -11.58 29.12 7.23
N VAL A 254 -11.26 30.42 7.16
CA VAL A 254 -11.79 31.42 8.11
C VAL A 254 -13.31 31.46 8.08
N GLY A 255 -13.93 31.31 6.90
CA GLY A 255 -15.39 31.20 6.76
C GLY A 255 -15.98 30.02 7.55
N HIS A 256 -15.26 28.90 7.65
CA HIS A 256 -15.70 27.72 8.42
C HIS A 256 -15.64 27.92 9.95
N LEU A 257 -14.98 28.97 10.46
CA LEU A 257 -14.99 29.29 11.89
C LEU A 257 -16.39 29.69 12.39
N SER A 258 -17.24 30.17 11.48
CA SER A 258 -18.64 30.51 11.76
C SER A 258 -19.60 29.35 11.47
N SER A 259 -19.09 28.14 11.21
CA SER A 259 -19.92 26.95 10.98
C SER A 259 -20.74 26.60 12.21
N GLU A 260 -21.99 26.17 12.00
CA GLU A 260 -22.85 25.62 13.05
C GLU A 260 -22.30 24.29 13.57
N ASP A 261 -21.76 23.47 12.68
CA ASP A 261 -21.13 22.20 13.01
C ASP A 261 -19.85 22.41 13.85
N MET A 262 -19.86 21.87 15.06
CA MET A 262 -18.77 22.00 16.02
C MET A 262 -17.49 21.33 15.54
N GLU A 263 -17.59 20.18 14.86
CA GLU A 263 -16.43 19.44 14.37
C GLU A 263 -15.72 20.22 13.26
N THR A 264 -16.49 20.71 12.28
CA THR A 264 -15.97 21.57 11.21
C THR A 264 -15.34 22.85 11.78
N ARG A 265 -15.98 23.47 12.76
CA ARG A 265 -15.44 24.68 13.42
C ARG A 265 -14.14 24.39 14.16
N ALA A 266 -14.06 23.28 14.90
CA ALA A 266 -12.85 22.86 15.61
C ALA A 266 -11.69 22.58 14.63
N MET A 267 -11.96 21.85 13.54
CA MET A 267 -10.95 21.57 12.51
C MET A 267 -10.50 22.83 11.76
N ALA A 268 -11.41 23.77 11.50
CA ALA A 268 -11.07 25.06 10.92
C ALA A 268 -10.13 25.87 11.83
N VAL A 269 -10.39 25.86 13.14
CA VAL A 269 -9.51 26.46 14.16
C VAL A 269 -8.12 25.81 14.14
N GLU A 270 -8.03 24.48 14.08
CA GLU A 270 -6.74 23.76 13.98
C GLU A 270 -5.97 24.19 12.72
N CYS A 271 -6.64 24.21 11.56
CA CYS A 271 -6.01 24.65 10.32
C CYS A 271 -5.49 26.09 10.41
N VAL A 272 -6.26 27.03 10.99
CA VAL A 272 -5.83 28.43 11.15
C VAL A 272 -4.60 28.54 12.06
N MET A 273 -4.56 27.79 13.15
CA MET A 273 -3.38 27.78 14.04
C MET A 273 -2.13 27.28 13.31
N GLU A 274 -2.24 26.22 12.52
CA GLU A 274 -1.13 25.66 11.74
C GLU A 274 -0.66 26.62 10.65
N ILE A 275 -1.59 27.26 9.95
CA ILE A 275 -1.27 28.31 8.96
C ILE A 275 -0.49 29.44 9.63
N GLY A 276 -0.93 29.92 10.80
CA GLY A 276 -0.24 30.95 11.55
C GLY A 276 1.19 30.53 11.95
N TYR A 277 1.34 29.28 12.42
CA TYR A 277 2.62 28.73 12.85
C TYR A 277 3.62 28.56 11.69
N PHE A 278 3.19 27.97 10.57
CA PHE A 278 4.08 27.68 9.44
C PHE A 278 4.22 28.84 8.44
N GLY A 279 3.25 29.73 8.35
CA GLY A 279 3.29 30.94 7.51
C GLY A 279 4.12 32.07 8.11
N GLY A 280 4.15 32.18 9.44
CA GLY A 280 4.90 33.24 10.14
C GLY A 280 6.42 33.16 9.97
N LYS A 281 6.99 31.98 9.70
CA LYS A 281 8.46 31.79 9.76
C LYS A 281 9.25 32.47 8.63
N LYS A 282 8.63 32.84 7.51
CA LYS A 282 9.31 33.48 6.36
C LYS A 282 9.06 34.99 6.22
N ARG A 283 8.09 35.58 6.93
CA ARG A 283 7.72 37.00 6.76
C ARG A 283 8.52 37.99 7.60
N TRP A 284 9.28 37.55 8.61
CA TRP A 284 10.06 38.45 9.48
C TRP A 284 11.52 38.69 9.04
N ASN A 285 11.95 38.09 7.92
CA ASN A 285 13.32 38.21 7.38
C ASN A 285 13.36 38.83 5.97
N ARG A 286 12.36 39.64 5.59
CA ARG A 286 12.39 40.48 4.39
C ARG A 286 12.12 41.92 4.74
#